data_AF-A0A4Q3XYC6-F1
#
_entry.id   AF-A0A4Q3XYC6-F1
#
_cell.length_a   1.000
_cell.length_b   1.000
_cell.length_c   1.000
_cell.angle_alpha   90.00
_cell.angle_beta   90.00
_cell.angle_gamma   90.00
#
_symmetry.space_group_name_H-M   'P 1'
#
loop_
_entity.id
_entity.type
_entity.pdbx_description
1 polymer ?
#
loop_
_entity_poly.entity_id
_entity_poly.type
_entity_poly.pdbx_seq_one_letter_code
_entity_poly.pdbx_strand_id
1 'polypeptide(L)'
;MRAQQRERPANRSYTLDEVEAGMCIWEELDERSRGPRSQPRFERWRGKYGTAALRNQALALIEYCDAMFYALPAEEWDGVAYDWEIVPYLLDFVVADRDELIPVLPTTPEIAAAVARILRG
;
A
#
# COMPACT_ATOMS: atom_id res chain seq x y z
N MET A 1 -21.22 13.95 11.07
CA MET A 1 -20.38 13.32 12.11
C MET A 1 -18.97 13.22 11.52
N ARG A 2 -18.03 14.10 11.91
CA ARG A 2 -16.65 14.06 11.39
C ARG A 2 -15.95 12.87 12.04
N ALA A 3 -15.44 11.93 11.24
CA ALA A 3 -14.57 10.89 11.75
C ALA A 3 -13.40 11.57 12.46
N GLN A 4 -13.15 11.20 13.71
CA GLN A 4 -11.95 11.60 14.43
C GLN A 4 -10.77 11.04 13.64
N GLN A 5 -10.09 11.90 12.89
CA GLN A 5 -8.72 11.63 12.46
C GLN A 5 -7.94 11.34 13.74
N ARG A 6 -7.62 10.07 14.00
CA ARG A 6 -6.74 9.70 15.10
C ARG A 6 -5.39 10.30 14.74
N GLU A 7 -5.05 11.41 15.39
CA GLU A 7 -3.78 12.09 15.19
C GLU A 7 -2.64 11.09 15.45
N ARG A 8 -1.86 10.81 14.42
CA ARG A 8 -0.66 9.99 14.51
C ARG A 8 0.29 10.69 15.50
N PRO A 9 0.90 9.99 16.48
CA PRO A 9 1.78 10.63 17.44
C PRO A 9 2.88 11.41 16.70
N ALA A 10 3.02 12.70 17.01
CA ALA A 10 3.91 13.62 16.29
C ALA A 10 5.42 13.29 16.39
N ASN A 11 5.77 12.21 17.11
CA ASN A 11 7.13 11.83 17.48
C ASN A 11 7.56 10.44 16.98
N ARG A 12 6.79 9.76 16.11
CA ARG A 12 7.26 8.55 15.43
C ARG A 12 8.09 8.94 14.20
N SER A 13 9.37 8.57 14.21
CA SER A 13 10.21 8.57 13.01
C SER A 13 9.96 7.30 12.20
N TYR A 14 10.06 7.40 10.87
CA TYR A 14 10.02 6.23 10.00
C TYR A 14 11.35 5.48 10.03
N THR A 15 11.31 4.15 9.91
CA THR A 15 12.50 3.35 9.57
C THR A 15 12.89 3.55 8.11
N LEU A 16 14.08 3.07 7.71
CA LEU A 16 14.49 3.12 6.29
C LEU A 16 13.51 2.31 5.42
N ASP A 17 13.18 1.08 5.83
CA ASP A 17 12.25 0.21 5.12
C ASP A 17 10.86 0.85 4.96
N GLU A 18 10.35 1.54 5.99
CA GLU A 18 9.09 2.27 5.93
C GLU A 18 9.15 3.45 4.95
N VAL A 19 10.29 4.14 4.86
CA VAL A 19 10.52 5.21 3.88
C VAL A 19 10.57 4.64 2.46
N GLU A 20 11.28 3.53 2.25
CA GLU A 20 11.40 2.85 0.96
C GLU A 20 10.04 2.33 0.48
N ALA A 21 9.29 1.63 1.34
CA ALA A 21 7.92 1.23 1.04
C ALA A 21 7.01 2.44 0.76
N GLY A 22 7.13 3.54 1.53
CA GLY A 22 6.38 4.77 1.28
C GLY A 22 6.64 5.36 -0.11
N MET A 23 7.89 5.35 -0.57
CA MET A 23 8.27 5.78 -1.91
C MET A 23 7.72 4.82 -2.98
N CYS A 24 7.87 3.51 -2.77
CA CYS A 24 7.35 2.50 -3.70
C CYS A 24 5.81 2.58 -3.83
N ILE A 25 5.08 2.76 -2.71
CA ILE A 25 3.62 2.96 -2.71
C ILE A 25 3.25 4.21 -3.51
N TRP A 26 3.98 5.30 -3.30
CA TRP A 26 3.75 6.53 -4.05
C TRP A 26 3.94 6.33 -5.56
N GLU A 27 5.03 5.70 -5.97
CA GLU A 27 5.34 5.43 -7.38
C GLU A 27 4.27 4.53 -8.01
N GLU A 28 3.87 3.47 -7.33
CA GLU A 28 2.85 2.55 -7.81
C GLU A 28 1.46 3.22 -7.88
N LEU A 29 1.11 4.07 -6.92
CA LEU A 29 -0.13 4.87 -6.99
C LEU A 29 -0.11 5.88 -8.14
N ASP A 30 1.03 6.52 -8.40
CA ASP A 30 1.17 7.45 -9.52
C ASP A 30 1.04 6.73 -10.87
N GLU A 31 1.70 5.58 -11.01
CA GLU A 31 1.62 4.70 -12.18
C GLU A 31 0.19 4.19 -12.40
N ARG A 32 -0.50 3.75 -11.34
CA ARG A 32 -1.90 3.29 -11.41
C ARG A 32 -2.92 4.41 -11.58
N SER A 33 -2.57 5.68 -11.36
CA SER A 33 -3.50 6.80 -11.47
C SER A 33 -3.31 7.66 -12.72
N ARG A 34 -2.18 7.54 -13.41
CA ARG A 34 -1.91 8.27 -14.65
C ARG A 34 -0.84 7.66 -15.58
N GLY A 35 -0.22 6.55 -15.20
CA GLY A 35 0.80 5.88 -15.99
C GLY A 35 0.22 4.86 -16.99
N PRO A 36 1.07 4.15 -17.74
CA PRO A 36 0.65 3.07 -18.64
C PRO A 36 -0.22 1.98 -18.01
N ARG A 37 -0.02 1.69 -16.71
CA ARG A 37 -0.84 0.73 -15.95
C ARG A 37 -2.01 1.39 -15.21
N SER A 38 -2.49 2.52 -15.71
CA SER A 38 -3.55 3.25 -15.02
C SER A 38 -4.82 2.42 -14.87
N GLN A 39 -5.47 2.57 -13.73
CA GLN A 39 -6.70 1.88 -13.38
C GLN A 39 -7.78 2.92 -13.07
N PRO A 40 -9.00 2.79 -13.61
CA PRO A 40 -10.04 3.81 -13.48
C PRO A 40 -10.36 4.23 -12.05
N ARG A 41 -10.15 3.35 -11.06
CA ARG A 41 -10.40 3.68 -9.64
C ARG A 41 -9.43 4.73 -9.10
N PHE A 42 -8.14 4.59 -9.39
CA PHE A 42 -7.11 5.52 -8.92
C PHE A 42 -7.09 6.81 -9.74
N GLU A 43 -7.37 6.72 -11.05
CA GLU A 43 -7.57 7.89 -11.91
C GLU A 43 -8.69 8.79 -11.38
N ARG A 44 -9.87 8.21 -11.11
CA ARG A 44 -11.02 8.95 -10.57
C ARG A 44 -10.72 9.57 -9.21
N TRP A 45 -10.05 8.82 -8.34
CA TRP A 45 -9.68 9.31 -7.02
C TRP A 45 -8.71 10.49 -7.12
N ARG A 46 -7.65 10.36 -7.94
CA ARG A 46 -6.70 11.45 -8.22
C ARG A 46 -7.37 12.66 -8.86
N GLY A 47 -8.29 12.46 -9.79
CA GLY A 47 -9.04 13.54 -10.41
C GLY A 47 -9.91 14.33 -9.41
N LYS A 48 -10.43 13.65 -8.38
CA LYS A 48 -11.27 14.27 -7.34
C LYS A 48 -10.47 15.01 -6.26
N TYR A 49 -9.35 14.44 -5.80
CA TYR A 49 -8.61 14.94 -4.63
C TYR A 49 -7.22 15.53 -4.95
N GLY A 50 -6.70 15.28 -6.15
CA GLY A 50 -5.41 15.76 -6.59
C GLY A 50 -4.22 14.96 -6.05
N THR A 51 -3.05 15.29 -6.60
CA THR A 51 -1.77 14.62 -6.33
C THR A 51 -1.33 14.70 -4.87
N ALA A 52 -1.56 15.84 -4.21
CA ALA A 52 -1.15 16.03 -2.82
C ALA A 52 -1.88 15.08 -1.87
N ALA A 53 -3.19 14.88 -2.09
CA ALA A 53 -3.96 13.92 -1.33
C ALA A 53 -3.48 12.48 -1.57
N LEU A 54 -3.09 12.15 -2.82
CA LEU A 54 -2.59 10.82 -3.17
C LEU A 54 -1.26 10.50 -2.45
N ARG A 55 -0.36 11.48 -2.33
CA ARG A 55 0.88 11.33 -1.52
C ARG A 55 0.57 11.10 -0.04
N ASN A 56 -0.39 11.82 0.52
CA ASN A 56 -0.80 11.61 1.90
C ASN A 56 -1.38 10.21 2.11
N GLN A 57 -2.14 9.69 1.16
CA GLN A 57 -2.61 8.30 1.19
C GLN A 57 -1.45 7.30 1.14
N ALA A 58 -0.41 7.55 0.32
CA ALA A 58 0.78 6.69 0.31
C ALA A 58 1.40 6.55 1.70
N LEU A 59 1.51 7.65 2.45
CA LEU A 59 2.03 7.64 3.83
C LEU A 59 1.14 6.88 4.83
N ALA A 60 -0.18 6.90 4.61
CA ALA A 60 -1.13 6.14 5.41
C ALA A 60 -1.06 4.64 5.11
N LEU A 61 -0.71 4.27 3.87
CA LEU A 61 -0.65 2.87 3.43
C LEU A 61 0.60 2.12 3.91
N ILE A 62 1.65 2.82 4.36
CA ILE A 62 2.90 2.21 4.87
C ILE A 62 2.62 1.19 5.97
N GLU A 63 1.75 1.51 6.94
CA GLU A 63 1.46 0.60 8.07
C GLU A 63 0.78 -0.71 7.62
N TYR A 64 0.12 -0.70 6.46
CA TYR A 64 -0.52 -1.87 5.88
C TYR A 64 0.48 -2.75 5.12
N CYS A 65 1.54 -2.15 4.58
CA CYS A 65 2.69 -2.88 4.05
C CYS A 65 3.37 -3.68 5.17
N ASP A 66 3.63 -3.03 6.31
CA ASP A 66 4.14 -3.70 7.52
C ASP A 66 3.21 -4.83 7.97
N ALA A 67 1.92 -4.54 8.10
CA ALA A 67 0.93 -5.52 8.55
C ALA A 67 0.88 -6.75 7.63
N MET A 68 1.03 -6.56 6.32
CA MET A 68 1.03 -7.66 5.36
C MET A 68 2.32 -8.47 5.42
N PHE A 69 3.48 -7.82 5.53
CA PHE A 69 4.77 -8.50 5.66
C PHE A 69 4.84 -9.31 6.96
N TYR A 70 4.50 -8.71 8.10
CA TYR A 70 4.56 -9.39 9.39
C TYR A 70 3.39 -10.37 9.62
N ALA A 71 2.47 -10.54 8.66
CA ALA A 71 1.40 -11.54 8.74
C ALA A 71 1.92 -12.98 8.55
N LEU A 72 3.11 -13.16 7.97
CA LEU A 72 3.76 -14.45 7.79
C LEU A 72 5.11 -14.51 8.52
N PRO A 73 5.59 -15.72 8.87
CA PRO A 73 6.95 -15.92 9.36
C PRO A 73 8.01 -15.44 8.35
N ALA A 74 9.18 -15.03 8.84
CA ALA A 74 10.26 -14.51 7.99
C ALA A 74 10.74 -15.51 6.93
N GLU A 75 10.65 -16.81 7.21
CA GLU A 75 11.05 -17.89 6.31
C GLU A 75 10.19 -17.96 5.05
N GLU A 76 8.93 -17.53 5.13
CA GLU A 76 8.02 -17.49 3.98
C GLU A 76 8.40 -16.38 3.00
N TRP A 77 9.09 -15.34 3.47
CA TRP A 77 9.51 -14.20 2.65
C TRP A 77 10.92 -14.34 2.06
N ASP A 78 11.58 -15.48 2.26
CA ASP A 78 12.93 -15.67 1.71
C ASP A 78 12.92 -15.54 0.18
N GLY A 79 13.68 -14.56 -0.33
CA GLY A 79 13.71 -14.20 -1.75
C GLY A 79 12.64 -13.22 -2.23
N VAL A 80 11.79 -12.67 -1.34
CA VAL A 80 10.80 -11.63 -1.67
C VAL A 80 11.27 -10.26 -1.18
N ALA A 81 11.29 -9.27 -2.06
CA ALA A 81 11.62 -7.89 -1.68
C ALA A 81 10.44 -7.24 -0.92
N TYR A 82 10.73 -6.62 0.22
CA TYR A 82 9.73 -6.04 1.12
C TYR A 82 8.85 -4.97 0.47
N ASP A 83 9.38 -4.17 -0.44
CA ASP A 83 8.67 -3.06 -1.09
C ASP A 83 8.24 -3.43 -2.52
N TRP A 84 9.19 -3.81 -3.39
CA TRP A 84 8.94 -4.00 -4.84
C TRP A 84 7.93 -5.10 -5.17
N GLU A 85 7.83 -6.16 -4.37
CA GLU A 85 6.92 -7.28 -4.63
C GLU A 85 5.61 -7.16 -3.83
N ILE A 86 5.67 -6.56 -2.64
CA ILE A 86 4.54 -6.47 -1.70
C ILE A 86 3.65 -5.29 -2.03
N VAL A 87 4.22 -4.13 -2.40
CA VAL A 87 3.46 -2.91 -2.64
C VAL A 87 2.47 -3.04 -3.80
N PRO A 88 2.85 -3.57 -4.98
CA PRO A 88 1.88 -3.79 -6.06
C PRO A 88 0.73 -4.71 -5.61
N TYR A 89 1.05 -5.74 -4.84
CA TYR A 89 0.04 -6.65 -4.29
C TYR A 89 -0.88 -5.95 -3.28
N LEU A 90 -0.34 -5.15 -2.35
CA LEU A 90 -1.12 -4.36 -1.40
C LEU A 90 -2.16 -3.48 -2.12
N LEU A 91 -1.75 -2.80 -3.18
CA LEU A 91 -2.63 -1.88 -3.92
C LEU A 91 -3.71 -2.59 -4.76
N ASP A 92 -3.62 -3.90 -4.94
CA ASP A 92 -4.72 -4.69 -5.52
C ASP A 92 -5.90 -4.83 -4.54
N PHE A 93 -5.64 -4.72 -3.23
CA PHE A 93 -6.65 -4.77 -2.17
C PHE A 93 -7.09 -3.40 -1.69
N VAL A 94 -6.53 -2.32 -2.25
CA VAL A 94 -6.96 -0.97 -1.93
C VAL A 94 -8.23 -0.63 -2.70
N VAL A 95 -9.29 -0.37 -1.95
CA VAL A 95 -10.55 0.16 -2.45
C VAL A 95 -10.60 1.67 -2.25
N ALA A 96 -11.14 2.37 -3.24
CA ALA A 96 -11.47 3.78 -3.09
C ALA A 96 -12.85 3.87 -2.43
N ASP A 97 -12.92 4.25 -1.15
CA ASP A 97 -14.18 4.55 -0.48
C ASP A 97 -14.25 6.03 -0.13
N ARG A 98 -15.29 6.70 -0.64
CA ARG A 98 -15.58 8.13 -0.52
C ARG A 98 -14.35 9.02 -0.72
N ASP A 99 -13.57 9.24 0.33
CA ASP A 99 -12.51 10.23 0.45
C ASP A 99 -11.13 9.60 0.73
N GLU A 100 -11.03 8.28 0.83
CA GLU A 100 -9.81 7.58 1.24
C GLU A 100 -9.53 6.37 0.34
N LEU A 101 -8.25 5.97 0.31
CA LEU A 101 -7.82 4.70 -0.25
C LEU A 101 -7.70 3.71 0.90
N ILE A 102 -8.71 2.86 1.05
CA ILE A 102 -8.84 1.94 2.18
C ILE A 102 -8.31 0.57 1.73
N PRO A 103 -7.24 0.04 2.36
CA PRO A 103 -6.81 -1.33 2.14
C PRO A 103 -7.77 -2.33 2.79
N VAL A 104 -8.27 -3.28 2.02
CA VAL A 104 -9.03 -4.44 2.51
C VAL A 104 -8.04 -5.61 2.60
N LEU A 105 -7.26 -5.63 3.67
CA LEU A 105 -6.13 -6.56 3.79
C LEU A 105 -6.56 -8.03 3.54
N PRO A 106 -5.79 -8.77 2.72
CA PRO A 106 -6.01 -10.19 2.53
C PRO A 106 -5.76 -10.98 3.82
N THR A 107 -6.39 -12.14 3.92
CA THR A 107 -6.14 -13.11 5.00
C THR A 107 -4.74 -13.71 4.89
N THR A 108 -4.19 -14.23 6.01
CA THR A 108 -2.87 -14.89 6.01
C THR A 108 -2.72 -15.98 4.93
N PRO A 109 -3.71 -16.85 4.67
CA PRO A 109 -3.62 -17.81 3.56
C PRO A 109 -3.56 -17.17 2.17
N GLU A 110 -4.27 -16.06 1.96
CA GLU A 110 -4.23 -15.31 0.69
C GLU A 110 -2.87 -14.64 0.48
N ILE A 111 -2.27 -14.10 1.55
CA ILE A 111 -0.91 -13.55 1.53
C ILE A 111 0.09 -14.65 1.18
N ALA A 112 0.04 -15.81 1.86
CA ALA A 112 0.93 -16.94 1.57
C ALA A 112 0.80 -17.43 0.12
N ALA A 113 -0.42 -17.48 -0.41
CA ALA A 113 -0.66 -17.86 -1.80
C ALA A 113 -0.09 -16.84 -2.81
N ALA A 114 -0.05 -15.56 -2.46
CA ALA A 114 0.56 -14.52 -3.28
C ALA A 114 2.09 -14.58 -3.24
N VAL A 115 2.68 -14.75 -2.05
CA VAL A 115 4.12 -14.97 -1.88
C VAL A 115 4.59 -16.17 -2.70
N ALA A 116 3.89 -17.30 -2.61
CA ALA A 116 4.20 -18.48 -3.40
C ALA A 116 4.09 -18.25 -4.92
N ARG A 117 3.32 -17.27 -5.37
CA ARG A 117 3.22 -16.90 -6.80
C ARG A 117 4.40 -16.02 -7.22
N ILE A 118 4.74 -15.03 -6.41
CA ILE A 118 5.89 -14.14 -6.62
C ILE A 118 7.17 -14.98 -6.76
N LEU A 119 7.39 -15.93 -5.84
CA LEU A 119 8.57 -16.81 -5.85
C LEU A 119 8.63 -17.79 -7.04
N ARG A 120 7.53 -17.98 -7.78
CA ARG A 120 7.47 -18.91 -8.93
C ARG A 120 7.70 -18.23 -10.28
N GLY A 121 7.58 -16.90 -10.36
CA GLY A 121 7.67 -16.13 -11.61
C GLY A 121 6.42 -16.25 -12.48
#